data_AF-A0A6G0LG45-F1
#
_entry.id   AF-A0A6G0LG45-F1
#
_cell.length_a   1.000
_cell.length_b   1.000
_cell.length_c   1.000
_cell.angle_alpha   90.00
_cell.angle_beta   90.00
_cell.angle_gamma   90.00
#
_symmetry.space_group_name_H-M   'P 1'
#
loop_
_entity.id
_entity.type
_entity.pdbx_description
1 polymer ?
#
loop_
_entity_poly.entity_id
_entity_poly.type
_entity_poly.pdbx_seq_one_letter_code
_entity_poly.pdbx_strand_id
1 'polypeptide(L)'
;MLAKCGADGMEIEQCVVDTVFLYGKLEEEICMELPEGLRELMELAEAEGEDDVVCMLLQSFKQASRVWNETIDEHLKSMGFEPADADPCVYTRGEGEDECIVCLYVDDMLTASRQKAVIASVKAGIAEKFRIKDLGRARFILGIEFDYDMDRRTLGISQKAYTESIIKKCGQENAKPCLTLLEPGVQLTKADEPQTEEDKTKMKSKPYRSLMGSVMYLAC
;
A
#
# COMPACT_ATOMS: atom_id res chain seq x y z
N MET A 1 -2.28 16.85 0.96
CA MET A 1 -0.97 16.77 1.63
C MET A 1 0.19 17.30 0.75
N LEU A 2 0.61 16.60 -0.30
CA LEU A 2 1.82 16.94 -1.09
C LEU A 2 1.88 18.38 -1.62
N ALA A 3 0.77 18.90 -2.18
CA ALA A 3 0.72 20.27 -2.68
C ALA A 3 0.98 21.32 -1.58
N LYS A 4 0.43 21.08 -0.37
CA LYS A 4 0.69 21.92 0.80
C LYS A 4 2.15 21.82 1.22
N CYS A 5 2.69 20.60 1.33
CA CYS A 5 4.10 20.40 1.68
C CYS A 5 5.03 21.15 0.72
N GLY A 6 4.77 21.13 -0.59
CA GLY A 6 5.54 21.87 -1.58
C GLY A 6 5.42 23.40 -1.42
N ALA A 7 4.20 23.91 -1.23
CA ALA A 7 3.97 25.35 -1.01
C ALA A 7 4.65 25.87 0.27
N ASP A 8 4.61 25.05 1.31
CA ASP A 8 5.09 25.38 2.66
C ASP A 8 6.58 25.10 2.87
N GLY A 9 7.25 24.48 1.89
CA GLY A 9 8.67 24.10 1.99
C GLY A 9 8.93 23.03 3.04
N MET A 10 7.98 22.12 3.25
CA MET A 10 8.13 20.99 4.19
C MET A 10 8.96 19.89 3.56
N GLU A 11 9.85 19.27 4.34
CA GLU A 11 10.51 18.05 3.94
C GLU A 11 9.59 16.85 4.17
N ILE A 12 9.67 15.85 3.29
CA ILE A 12 8.83 14.65 3.35
C ILE A 12 9.76 13.44 3.47
N GLU A 13 9.60 12.68 4.54
CA GLU A 13 10.28 11.41 4.73
C GLU A 13 9.28 10.26 4.80
N GLN A 14 9.74 9.08 4.41
CA GLN A 14 8.93 7.87 4.34
C GLN A 14 9.44 6.83 5.32
N CYS A 15 8.52 6.11 5.92
CA CYS A 15 8.80 4.87 6.63
C CYS A 15 7.72 3.83 6.32
N VAL A 16 8.05 2.56 6.57
CA VAL A 16 7.12 1.44 6.46
C VAL A 16 7.02 0.75 7.82
N VAL A 17 5.82 0.37 8.22
CA VAL A 17 5.61 -0.43 9.43
C VAL A 17 5.71 -1.91 9.08
N ASP A 18 6.61 -2.63 9.75
CA ASP A 18 6.79 -4.07 9.53
C ASP A 18 5.58 -4.84 10.08
N THR A 19 5.00 -5.75 9.30
CA THR A 19 3.99 -6.71 9.79
C THR A 19 2.75 -6.08 10.47
N VAL A 20 2.21 -5.00 9.89
CA VAL A 20 1.08 -4.23 10.44
C VAL A 20 -0.09 -5.05 11.02
N PHE A 21 -0.47 -6.14 10.36
CA PHE A 21 -1.59 -6.98 10.76
C PHE A 21 -1.34 -7.81 12.03
N LEU A 22 -0.12 -7.78 12.59
CA LEU A 22 0.21 -8.44 13.86
C LEU A 22 0.10 -7.50 15.07
N TYR A 23 -0.04 -6.19 14.87
CA TYR A 23 -0.15 -5.23 15.97
C TYR A 23 -1.57 -5.08 16.51
N GLY A 24 -2.57 -5.47 15.72
CA GLY A 24 -3.96 -5.44 16.11
C GLY A 24 -4.34 -6.63 16.99
N LYS A 25 -5.06 -6.37 18.08
CA LYS A 25 -5.71 -7.43 18.86
C LYS A 25 -7.12 -7.65 18.32
N LEU A 26 -7.40 -8.82 17.77
CA LEU A 26 -8.75 -9.22 17.42
C LEU A 26 -9.54 -9.52 18.71
N GLU A 27 -10.69 -8.87 18.89
CA GLU A 27 -11.61 -9.17 20.00
C GLU A 27 -12.40 -10.45 19.74
N GLU A 28 -12.61 -10.79 18.46
CA GLU A 28 -13.33 -11.97 18.04
C GLU A 28 -12.40 -13.18 17.96
N GLU A 29 -12.85 -14.31 18.51
CA GLU A 29 -12.20 -15.60 18.31
C GLU A 29 -12.65 -16.16 16.95
N ILE A 30 -11.72 -16.19 15.98
CA ILE A 30 -11.99 -16.68 14.64
C ILE A 30 -11.22 -17.98 14.41
N CYS A 31 -11.94 -19.10 14.41
CA CYS A 31 -11.40 -20.41 14.06
C CYS A 31 -11.52 -20.63 12.55
N MET A 32 -10.48 -21.19 11.93
CA MET A 32 -10.49 -21.60 10.52
C MET A 32 -10.10 -23.07 10.42
N GLU A 33 -10.71 -23.79 9.47
CA GLU A 33 -10.25 -25.12 9.09
C GLU A 33 -8.84 -25.03 8.50
N LEU A 34 -7.98 -25.97 8.88
CA LEU A 34 -6.61 -26.01 8.40
C LEU A 34 -6.57 -26.31 6.89
N PRO A 35 -5.84 -25.53 6.07
CA PRO A 35 -5.70 -25.82 4.65
C PRO A 35 -5.10 -27.20 4.40
N GLU A 36 -5.52 -27.87 3.30
CA GLU A 36 -5.11 -29.25 3.01
C GLU A 36 -3.59 -29.47 2.97
N GLY A 37 -2.82 -28.46 2.53
CA GLY A 37 -1.35 -28.51 2.47
C GLY A 37 -0.63 -28.30 3.81
N LEU A 38 -1.35 -28.09 4.91
CA LEU A 38 -0.81 -27.94 6.27
C LEU A 38 -1.15 -29.14 7.18
N ARG A 39 -1.86 -30.16 6.67
CA ARG A 39 -2.25 -31.36 7.44
C ARG A 39 -1.06 -32.13 8.03
N GLU A 40 0.10 -32.08 7.37
CA GLU A 40 1.35 -32.69 7.87
C GLU A 40 1.79 -32.09 9.23
N LEU A 41 1.43 -30.84 9.54
CA LEU A 41 1.69 -30.24 10.85
C LEU A 41 0.74 -30.76 11.93
N MET A 42 -0.47 -31.22 11.57
CA MET A 42 -1.38 -31.85 12.53
C MET A 42 -0.84 -33.21 12.96
N GLU A 43 -0.31 -34.01 12.04
CA GLU A 43 0.27 -35.32 12.36
C GLU A 43 1.45 -35.20 13.34
N LEU A 44 2.24 -34.12 13.22
CA LEU A 44 3.34 -33.82 14.15
C LEU A 44 2.84 -33.39 15.53
N ALA A 45 1.82 -32.52 15.60
CA ALA A 45 1.27 -32.03 16.85
C ALA A 45 0.48 -33.13 17.62
N GLU A 46 -0.25 -33.99 16.90
CA GLU A 46 -0.90 -35.18 17.47
C GLU A 46 0.15 -36.14 18.06
N ALA A 47 1.32 -36.27 17.43
CA ALA A 47 2.41 -37.10 17.95
C ALA A 47 3.07 -36.52 19.23
N GLU A 48 2.98 -35.21 19.45
CA GLU A 48 3.43 -34.54 20.69
C GLU A 48 2.33 -34.42 21.76
N GLY A 49 1.10 -34.87 21.46
CA GLY A 49 -0.03 -34.85 22.40
C GLY A 49 -0.72 -33.49 22.52
N GLU A 50 -0.59 -32.62 21.51
CA GLU A 50 -1.37 -31.39 21.38
C GLU A 50 -2.64 -31.66 20.57
N ASP A 51 -3.77 -31.85 21.27
CA ASP A 51 -5.06 -32.21 20.67
C ASP A 51 -5.79 -31.02 19.98
N ASP A 52 -5.28 -29.78 20.10
CA ASP A 52 -5.98 -28.57 19.64
C ASP A 52 -5.07 -27.63 18.84
N VAL A 53 -4.80 -27.98 17.59
CA VAL A 53 -3.98 -27.16 16.67
C VAL A 53 -4.88 -26.24 15.86
N VAL A 54 -5.15 -25.04 16.39
CA VAL A 54 -5.85 -23.99 15.65
C VAL A 54 -4.83 -23.15 14.88
N CYS A 55 -5.03 -23.00 13.56
CA CYS A 55 -4.18 -22.11 12.77
C CYS A 55 -4.62 -20.66 12.96
N MET A 56 -3.93 -19.94 13.85
CA MET A 56 -4.14 -18.51 14.04
C MET A 56 -3.44 -17.72 12.92
N LEU A 57 -4.09 -17.65 11.76
CA LEU A 57 -3.60 -16.90 10.59
C LEU A 57 -4.01 -15.43 10.68
N LEU A 58 -3.36 -14.68 11.58
CA LEU A 58 -3.65 -13.25 11.83
C LEU A 58 -3.57 -12.37 10.56
N GLN A 59 -2.80 -12.79 9.55
CA GLN A 59 -2.49 -11.98 8.36
C GLN A 59 -3.56 -12.01 7.26
N SER A 60 -4.56 -12.90 7.34
CA SER A 60 -5.51 -13.14 6.22
C SER A 60 -6.95 -12.72 6.54
N PHE A 61 -7.20 -12.13 7.70
CA PHE A 61 -8.56 -11.77 8.10
C PHE A 61 -9.00 -10.45 7.48
N LYS A 62 -10.26 -10.42 6.99
CA LYS A 62 -10.91 -9.20 6.49
C LYS A 62 -10.92 -8.06 7.52
N GLN A 63 -10.79 -8.38 8.80
CA GLN A 63 -10.82 -7.43 9.90
C GLN A 63 -9.43 -6.88 10.26
N ALA A 64 -8.35 -7.57 9.89
CA ALA A 64 -7.00 -7.20 10.33
C ALA A 64 -6.58 -5.80 9.88
N SER A 65 -6.99 -5.38 8.68
CA SER A 65 -6.74 -4.02 8.19
C SER A 65 -7.48 -2.95 8.99
N ARG A 66 -8.71 -3.24 9.42
CA ARG A 66 -9.49 -2.33 10.25
C ARG A 66 -8.89 -2.22 11.65
N VAL A 67 -8.56 -3.34 12.28
CA VAL A 67 -7.96 -3.34 13.62
C VAL A 67 -6.59 -2.65 13.59
N TRP A 68 -5.79 -2.87 12.53
CA TRP A 68 -4.57 -2.11 12.34
C TRP A 68 -4.84 -0.60 12.28
N ASN A 69 -5.80 -0.17 11.46
CA ASN A 69 -6.16 1.25 11.33
C ASN A 69 -6.61 1.85 12.67
N GLU A 70 -7.45 1.15 13.44
CA GLU A 70 -7.88 1.58 14.78
C GLU A 70 -6.66 1.68 15.74
N THR A 71 -5.76 0.70 15.69
CA THR A 71 -4.56 0.65 16.57
C THR A 71 -3.59 1.82 16.30
N ILE A 72 -3.30 2.10 15.03
CA ILE A 72 -2.39 3.21 14.66
C ILE A 72 -3.06 4.56 14.86
N ASP A 73 -4.36 4.69 14.59
CA ASP A 73 -5.14 5.90 14.84
C ASP A 73 -5.12 6.31 16.31
N GLU A 74 -5.38 5.36 17.22
CA GLU A 74 -5.30 5.60 18.68
C GLU A 74 -3.90 6.05 19.10
N HIS A 75 -2.86 5.45 18.54
CA HIS A 75 -1.49 5.84 18.84
C HIS A 75 -1.17 7.25 18.35
N LEU A 76 -1.51 7.59 17.10
CA LEU A 76 -1.31 8.92 16.53
C LEU A 76 -2.07 9.98 17.33
N LYS A 77 -3.32 9.71 17.72
CA LYS A 77 -4.12 10.57 18.60
C LYS A 77 -3.46 10.77 19.96
N SER A 78 -2.91 9.72 20.56
CA SER A 78 -2.16 9.84 21.83
C SER A 78 -0.89 10.71 21.70
N MET A 79 -0.32 10.79 20.49
CA MET A 79 0.80 11.68 20.16
C MET A 79 0.35 13.11 19.80
N GLY A 80 -0.94 13.41 19.91
CA GLY A 80 -1.54 14.73 19.65
C GLY A 80 -1.87 15.00 18.18
N PHE A 81 -1.93 13.97 17.33
CA PHE A 81 -2.38 14.12 15.95
C PHE A 81 -3.90 14.00 15.83
N GLU A 82 -4.47 14.75 14.90
CA GLU A 82 -5.88 14.66 14.54
C GLU A 82 -6.02 14.33 13.05
N PRO A 83 -6.95 13.43 12.66
CA PRO A 83 -7.23 13.16 11.26
C PRO A 83 -7.89 14.39 10.61
N ALA A 84 -7.50 14.67 9.37
CA ALA A 84 -8.02 15.79 8.60
C ALA A 84 -9.44 15.47 8.09
N ASP A 85 -10.33 16.46 8.15
CA ASP A 85 -11.72 16.31 7.68
C ASP A 85 -11.83 15.89 6.22
N ALA A 86 -10.89 16.36 5.38
CA ALA A 86 -10.88 16.08 3.95
C ALA A 86 -10.38 14.66 3.62
N ASP A 87 -9.53 14.09 4.47
CA ASP A 87 -8.92 12.77 4.27
C ASP A 87 -8.53 12.15 5.62
N PRO A 88 -9.28 11.16 6.13
CA PRO A 88 -8.99 10.48 7.39
C PRO A 88 -7.65 9.73 7.43
N CYS A 89 -6.98 9.55 6.29
CA CYS A 89 -5.65 8.96 6.21
C CYS A 89 -4.54 10.01 6.42
N VAL A 90 -4.88 11.30 6.46
CA VAL A 90 -3.95 12.40 6.69
C VAL A 90 -4.18 12.95 8.08
N TYR A 91 -3.15 12.89 8.91
CA TYR A 91 -3.11 13.36 10.27
C TYR A 91 -2.29 14.65 10.35
N THR A 92 -2.77 15.62 11.13
CA THR A 92 -2.09 16.90 11.34
C THR A 92 -1.87 17.14 12.83
N ARG A 93 -0.75 17.78 13.17
CA ARG A 93 -0.44 18.22 14.53
C ARG A 93 0.32 19.53 14.49
N GLY A 94 -0.04 20.45 15.39
CA GLY A 94 0.57 21.76 15.48
C GLY A 94 0.17 22.67 14.31
N GLU A 95 0.74 23.87 14.28
CA GLU A 95 0.47 24.89 13.27
C GLU A 95 1.75 25.67 12.95
N GLY A 96 1.80 26.32 11.79
CA GLY A 96 2.93 27.17 11.41
C GLY A 96 4.26 26.41 11.35
N GLU A 97 5.26 26.88 12.10
CA GLU A 97 6.62 26.30 12.07
C GLU A 97 6.72 24.91 12.71
N ASP A 98 5.81 24.58 13.63
CA ASP A 98 5.78 23.28 14.32
C ASP A 98 4.81 22.29 13.67
N GLU A 99 4.18 22.68 12.55
CA GLU A 99 3.25 21.86 11.80
C GLU A 99 3.93 20.56 11.33
N CYS A 100 3.25 19.45 11.61
CA CYS A 100 3.63 18.13 11.15
C CYS A 100 2.41 17.43 10.55
N ILE A 101 2.62 16.78 9.41
CA ILE A 101 1.61 16.04 8.67
C ILE A 101 2.07 14.60 8.54
N VAL A 102 1.24 13.64 8.95
CA VAL A 102 1.46 12.21 8.74
C VAL A 102 0.40 11.71 7.76
N CYS A 103 0.80 11.16 6.62
CA CYS A 103 -0.10 10.48 5.69
C CYS A 103 0.14 8.98 5.81
N LEU A 104 -0.91 8.21 6.05
CA LEU A 104 -0.85 6.76 6.24
C LEU A 104 -1.58 6.04 5.10
N TYR A 105 -0.92 5.07 4.49
CA TYR A 105 -1.55 4.13 3.57
C TYR A 105 -1.18 2.70 3.99
N VAL A 106 -2.08 2.06 4.74
CA VAL A 106 -1.85 0.71 5.31
C VAL A 106 -0.53 0.68 6.09
N ASP A 107 0.55 0.15 5.52
CA ASP A 107 1.89 0.04 6.09
C ASP A 107 2.86 1.15 5.66
N ASP A 108 2.59 1.84 4.54
CA ASP A 108 3.36 2.98 4.05
C ASP A 108 2.98 4.26 4.82
N MET A 109 3.97 5.03 5.23
CA MET A 109 3.75 6.29 5.93
C MET A 109 4.67 7.39 5.41
N LEU A 110 4.08 8.57 5.17
CA LEU A 110 4.81 9.80 4.91
C LEU A 110 4.69 10.72 6.12
N THR A 111 5.82 11.25 6.58
CA THR A 111 5.85 12.29 7.60
C THR A 111 6.45 13.55 6.99
N ALA A 112 5.75 14.67 7.10
CA ALA A 112 6.18 15.95 6.56
C ALA A 112 6.19 17.04 7.61
N SER A 113 7.27 17.81 7.65
CA SER A 113 7.41 19.00 8.50
C SER A 113 8.49 19.92 7.95
N ARG A 114 8.51 21.19 8.39
CA ARG A 114 9.60 22.14 8.11
C ARG A 114 10.88 21.77 8.87
N GLN A 115 10.75 21.05 9.99
CA GLN A 115 11.85 20.73 10.87
C GLN A 115 12.15 19.21 10.85
N LYS A 116 13.35 18.83 10.40
CA LYS A 116 13.81 17.43 10.46
C LYS A 116 13.73 16.82 11.85
N ALA A 117 13.99 17.62 12.88
CA ALA A 117 13.91 17.18 14.26
C ALA A 117 12.48 16.73 14.64
N VAL A 118 11.45 17.40 14.12
CA VAL A 118 10.05 17.03 14.32
C VAL A 118 9.75 15.71 13.62
N ILE A 119 10.19 15.54 12.37
CA ILE A 119 10.05 14.27 11.64
C ILE A 119 10.69 13.12 12.41
N ALA A 120 11.93 13.29 12.87
CA ALA A 120 12.66 12.29 13.64
C ALA A 120 11.97 11.97 14.97
N SER A 121 11.44 12.98 15.68
CA SER A 121 10.70 12.80 16.92
C SER A 121 9.40 12.04 16.70
N VAL A 122 8.66 12.33 15.63
CA VAL A 122 7.42 11.62 15.29
C VAL A 122 7.71 10.16 14.93
N LYS A 123 8.71 9.91 14.08
CA LYS A 123 9.15 8.55 13.77
C LYS A 123 9.57 7.78 15.02
N ALA A 124 10.31 8.42 15.94
CA ALA A 124 10.69 7.80 17.20
C ALA A 124 9.46 7.44 18.06
N GLY A 125 8.49 8.35 18.19
CA GLY A 125 7.25 8.08 18.94
C GLY A 125 6.41 6.96 18.32
N ILE A 126 6.40 6.82 16.99
CA ILE A 126 5.77 5.69 16.31
C ILE A 126 6.55 4.39 16.56
N ALA A 127 7.89 4.49 16.54
CA ALA A 127 8.79 3.36 16.79
C ALA A 127 8.69 2.77 18.21
N GLU A 128 8.12 3.52 19.17
CA GLU A 128 7.87 3.03 20.53
C GLU A 128 6.89 1.85 20.57
N LYS A 129 5.91 1.82 19.64
CA LYS A 129 4.92 0.73 19.56
C LYS A 129 5.09 -0.16 18.35
N PHE A 130 5.58 0.39 17.25
CA PHE A 130 5.61 -0.29 15.97
C PHE A 130 7.02 -0.41 15.44
N ARG A 131 7.38 -1.57 14.91
CA ARG A 131 8.66 -1.74 14.24
C ARG A 131 8.57 -1.00 12.90
N ILE A 132 9.34 0.07 12.76
CA ILE A 132 9.39 0.85 11.52
C ILE A 132 10.72 0.65 10.78
N LYS A 133 10.63 0.62 9.47
CA LYS A 133 11.75 0.71 8.55
C LYS A 133 11.79 2.11 7.95
N ASP A 134 12.82 2.87 8.31
CA ASP A 134 13.02 4.20 7.75
C ASP A 134 13.55 4.10 6.31
N LEU A 135 12.86 4.76 5.37
CA LEU A 135 13.25 4.86 3.95
C LEU A 135 13.90 6.22 3.62
N GLY A 136 14.00 7.10 4.61
CA GLY A 136 14.57 8.44 4.48
C GLY A 136 13.65 9.35 3.67
N ARG A 137 14.25 10.23 2.87
CA ARG A 137 13.52 11.17 2.01
C ARG A 137 12.57 10.42 1.07
N ALA A 138 11.30 10.82 1.05
CA ALA A 138 10.30 10.20 0.20
C ALA A 138 10.68 10.34 -1.28
N ARG A 139 10.79 9.21 -1.97
CA ARG A 139 11.06 9.13 -3.42
C ARG A 139 9.97 8.43 -4.17
N PHE A 140 9.33 7.44 -3.55
CA PHE A 140 8.26 6.66 -4.16
C PHE A 140 7.21 6.31 -3.11
N ILE A 141 5.93 6.59 -3.39
CA ILE A 141 4.83 5.99 -2.64
C ILE A 141 3.82 5.43 -3.62
N LEU A 142 3.37 4.20 -3.42
CA LEU A 142 2.39 3.54 -4.28
C LEU A 142 2.75 3.59 -5.78
N GLY A 143 4.04 3.52 -6.14
CA GLY A 143 4.47 3.62 -7.54
C GLY A 143 4.44 5.04 -8.14
N ILE A 144 4.15 6.06 -7.35
CA ILE A 144 4.29 7.48 -7.71
C ILE A 144 5.66 7.95 -7.25
N GLU A 145 6.49 8.37 -8.20
CA GLU A 145 7.79 8.99 -7.96
C GLU A 145 7.61 10.46 -7.56
N PHE A 146 8.39 10.90 -6.58
CA PHE A 146 8.47 12.28 -6.13
C PHE A 146 9.81 12.90 -6.52
N ASP A 147 9.73 13.99 -7.27
CA ASP A 147 10.86 14.86 -7.53
C ASP A 147 10.66 16.18 -6.79
N TYR A 148 11.36 16.32 -5.68
CA TYR A 148 11.19 17.48 -4.81
C TYR A 148 12.46 18.33 -4.80
N ASP A 149 12.31 19.60 -5.16
CA ASP A 149 13.38 20.59 -5.14
C ASP A 149 13.06 21.62 -4.06
N MET A 150 13.83 21.58 -2.98
CA MET A 150 13.66 22.47 -1.82
C MET A 150 14.05 23.91 -2.13
N ASP A 151 15.07 24.10 -2.99
CA ASP A 151 15.58 25.43 -3.32
C ASP A 151 14.58 26.18 -4.20
N ARG A 152 13.94 25.45 -5.12
CA ARG A 152 12.93 25.99 -6.04
C ARG A 152 11.51 25.89 -5.51
N ARG A 153 11.30 25.19 -4.39
CA ARG A 153 9.99 24.89 -3.78
C ARG A 153 9.02 24.24 -4.78
N THR A 154 9.53 23.31 -5.56
CA THR A 154 8.74 22.60 -6.57
C THR A 154 8.67 21.13 -6.22
N LEU A 155 7.46 20.57 -6.27
CA LEU A 155 7.20 19.15 -6.12
C LEU A 155 6.60 18.62 -7.43
N GLY A 156 7.35 17.78 -8.12
CA GLY A 156 6.93 17.01 -9.28
C GLY A 156 6.50 15.61 -8.85
N ILE A 157 5.48 15.08 -9.52
CA ILE A 157 5.04 13.69 -9.40
C ILE A 157 5.17 13.01 -10.76
N SER A 158 5.62 11.76 -10.77
CA SER A 158 5.82 10.98 -11.99
C SER A 158 5.42 9.52 -11.76
N GLN A 159 4.61 8.94 -12.63
CA GLN A 159 4.36 7.49 -12.64
C GLN A 159 5.14 6.78 -13.76
N LYS A 160 6.22 7.40 -14.27
CA LYS A 160 7.01 6.85 -15.37
C LYS A 160 7.58 5.46 -15.03
N ALA A 161 8.20 5.32 -13.87
CA ALA A 161 8.76 4.03 -13.42
C ALA A 161 7.69 2.93 -13.34
N TYR A 162 6.50 3.27 -12.84
CA TYR A 162 5.38 2.34 -12.79
C TYR A 162 4.88 1.97 -14.18
N THR A 163 4.75 2.95 -15.09
CA THR A 163 4.38 2.74 -16.50
C THR A 163 5.35 1.79 -17.19
N GLU A 164 6.65 2.03 -17.06
CA GLU A 164 7.71 1.18 -17.64
C GLU A 164 7.64 -0.25 -17.06
N SER A 165 7.33 -0.39 -15.77
CA SER A 165 7.16 -1.71 -15.14
C SER A 165 6.00 -2.50 -15.73
N ILE A 166 4.87 -1.85 -16.04
CA ILE A 166 3.70 -2.48 -16.67
C ILE A 166 4.05 -2.92 -18.10
N ILE A 167 4.66 -2.02 -18.88
CA ILE A 167 5.07 -2.29 -20.27
C ILE A 167 5.96 -3.54 -20.33
N LYS A 168 6.95 -3.61 -19.44
CA LYS A 168 7.86 -4.76 -19.32
C LYS A 168 7.13 -6.03 -18.90
N LYS A 169 6.25 -5.96 -17.89
CA LYS A 169 5.45 -7.11 -17.41
C LYS A 169 4.56 -7.69 -18.50
N CYS A 170 4.10 -6.86 -19.43
CA CYS A 170 3.28 -7.28 -20.57
C CYS A 170 4.08 -7.67 -21.82
N GLY A 171 5.40 -7.54 -21.79
CA GLY A 171 6.26 -7.78 -22.96
C GLY A 171 5.94 -6.83 -24.11
N GLN A 172 5.56 -5.59 -23.82
CA GLN A 172 5.16 -4.57 -24.80
C GLN A 172 6.24 -3.50 -25.01
N GLU A 173 7.49 -3.75 -24.61
CA GLU A 173 8.60 -2.78 -24.71
C GLU A 173 8.85 -2.29 -26.14
N ASN A 174 8.54 -3.12 -27.14
CA ASN A 174 8.68 -2.81 -28.57
C ASN A 174 7.34 -2.54 -29.26
N ALA A 175 6.27 -2.33 -28.51
CA ALA A 175 4.95 -2.07 -29.08
C ALA A 175 4.95 -0.73 -29.85
N LYS A 176 4.24 -0.70 -30.97
CA LYS A 176 4.07 0.55 -31.73
C LYS A 176 3.11 1.47 -30.96
N PRO A 177 3.43 2.78 -30.83
CA PRO A 177 2.51 3.74 -30.24
C PRO A 177 1.18 3.75 -31.00
N CYS A 178 0.07 3.68 -30.27
CA CYS A 178 -1.26 3.83 -30.81
C CYS A 178 -1.94 5.01 -30.09
N LEU A 179 -2.60 5.89 -30.85
CA LEU A 179 -3.29 7.06 -30.29
C LEU A 179 -4.63 6.71 -29.64
N THR A 180 -5.17 5.52 -29.90
CA THR A 180 -6.48 5.06 -29.43
C THR A 180 -6.35 3.67 -28.82
N LEU A 181 -6.75 3.53 -27.55
CA LEU A 181 -6.70 2.27 -26.79
C LEU A 181 -7.68 1.21 -27.35
N LEU A 182 -8.86 1.64 -27.79
CA LEU A 182 -9.89 0.87 -28.48
C LEU A 182 -10.69 1.80 -29.39
N GLU A 183 -11.24 1.29 -30.49
CA GLU A 183 -12.21 2.04 -31.29
C GLU A 183 -13.47 2.32 -30.45
N PRO A 184 -13.97 3.58 -30.43
CA PRO A 184 -15.22 3.89 -29.77
C PRO A 184 -16.37 3.02 -30.31
N GLY A 185 -17.10 2.36 -29.41
CA GLY A 185 -18.27 1.54 -29.78
C GLY A 185 -17.98 0.06 -30.01
N VAL A 186 -16.76 -0.42 -29.72
CA VAL A 186 -16.49 -1.88 -29.69
C VAL A 186 -17.41 -2.55 -28.66
N GLN A 187 -18.29 -3.43 -29.15
CA GLN A 187 -19.11 -4.30 -28.34
C GLN A 187 -18.50 -5.69 -28.34
N LEU A 188 -17.92 -6.09 -27.20
CA LEU A 188 -17.45 -7.46 -27.01
C LEU A 188 -18.66 -8.36 -26.75
N THR A 189 -18.75 -9.45 -27.51
CA THR A 189 -19.78 -10.48 -27.41
C THR A 189 -19.16 -11.81 -26.97
N LYS A 190 -20.00 -12.81 -26.69
CA LYS A 190 -19.50 -14.18 -26.44
C LYS A 190 -18.76 -14.77 -27.63
N ALA A 191 -18.98 -14.29 -28.86
CA ALA A 191 -18.24 -14.75 -30.03
C ALA A 191 -16.75 -14.34 -29.99
N ASP A 192 -16.41 -13.30 -29.22
CA ASP A 192 -15.05 -12.80 -29.05
C ASP A 192 -14.27 -13.55 -27.96
N GLU A 193 -14.90 -14.50 -27.26
CA GLU A 193 -14.19 -15.38 -26.33
C GLU A 193 -13.29 -16.36 -27.10
N PRO A 194 -12.20 -16.86 -26.50
CA PRO A 194 -11.30 -17.81 -27.17
C PRO A 194 -12.03 -19.07 -27.62
N GLN A 195 -12.27 -19.20 -28.93
CA GLN A 195 -13.05 -20.30 -29.51
C GLN A 195 -12.23 -21.58 -29.65
N THR A 196 -10.94 -21.46 -29.94
CA THR A 196 -10.05 -22.61 -30.18
C THR A 196 -9.26 -22.98 -28.93
N GLU A 197 -8.85 -24.24 -28.81
CA GLU A 197 -7.95 -24.67 -27.72
C GLU A 197 -6.58 -23.99 -27.77
N GLU A 198 -6.12 -23.60 -28.96
CA GLU A 198 -4.91 -22.81 -29.14
C GLU A 198 -5.08 -21.41 -28.53
N ASP A 199 -6.19 -20.73 -28.81
CA ASP A 199 -6.48 -19.40 -28.27
C ASP A 199 -6.68 -19.43 -26.75
N LYS A 200 -7.38 -20.44 -26.23
CA LYS A 200 -7.53 -20.66 -24.78
C LYS A 200 -6.16 -20.86 -24.13
N THR A 201 -5.28 -21.64 -24.75
CA THR A 201 -3.93 -21.87 -24.24
C THR A 201 -3.08 -20.59 -24.26
N LYS A 202 -3.18 -19.79 -25.33
CA LYS A 202 -2.53 -18.48 -25.40
C LYS A 202 -3.06 -17.53 -24.31
N MET A 203 -4.38 -17.47 -24.12
CA MET A 203 -5.00 -16.58 -23.13
C MET A 203 -4.74 -16.99 -21.68
N LYS A 204 -4.54 -18.28 -21.38
CA LYS A 204 -4.09 -18.74 -20.05
C LYS A 204 -2.79 -18.09 -19.60
N SER A 205 -1.91 -17.73 -20.54
CA SER A 205 -0.63 -17.07 -20.24
C SER A 205 -0.75 -15.55 -20.03
N LYS A 206 -1.92 -14.96 -20.28
CA LYS A 206 -2.13 -13.50 -20.23
C LYS A 206 -2.75 -13.10 -18.89
N PRO A 207 -2.09 -12.27 -18.07
CA PRO A 207 -2.61 -11.87 -16.76
C PRO A 207 -3.64 -10.74 -16.88
N TYR A 208 -4.73 -10.96 -17.64
CA TYR A 208 -5.71 -9.92 -18.01
C TYR A 208 -6.24 -9.12 -16.81
N ARG A 209 -6.70 -9.81 -15.75
CA ARG A 209 -7.20 -9.16 -14.53
C ARG A 209 -6.14 -8.29 -13.86
N SER A 210 -4.89 -8.76 -13.76
CA SER A 210 -3.80 -7.98 -13.18
C SER A 210 -3.45 -6.77 -14.06
N LEU A 211 -3.45 -6.94 -15.38
CA LEU A 211 -3.16 -5.86 -16.33
C LEU A 211 -4.21 -4.75 -16.25
N MET A 212 -5.50 -5.11 -16.26
CA MET A 212 -6.59 -4.15 -16.10
C MET A 212 -6.45 -3.37 -14.79
N GLY A 213 -6.16 -4.05 -13.68
CA GLY A 213 -5.92 -3.38 -12.39
C GLY A 213 -4.76 -2.39 -12.45
N SER A 214 -3.64 -2.77 -13.08
CA SER A 214 -2.47 -1.90 -13.24
C SER A 214 -2.75 -0.68 -14.12
N VAL A 215 -3.50 -0.84 -15.21
CA VAL A 215 -3.86 0.27 -16.12
C VAL A 215 -4.86 1.22 -15.45
N MET A 216 -5.84 0.68 -14.73
CA MET A 216 -6.78 1.50 -13.96
C MET A 216 -6.05 2.34 -12.91
N TYR A 217 -5.07 1.76 -12.21
CA TYR A 217 -4.25 2.50 -11.25
C TYR A 217 -3.44 3.62 -11.91
N LEU A 218 -2.90 3.40 -13.11
CA LEU A 218 -2.13 4.40 -13.87
C LEU A 218 -2.99 5.57 -14.37
N ALA A 219 -4.29 5.34 -14.60
CA ALA A 219 -5.21 6.33 -15.17
C ALA A 219 -5.91 7.21 -14.10
N CYS A 220 -5.77 6.86 -12.82
CA CYS A 220 -6.32 7.61 -11.69
C CYS A 220 -5.31 8.66 -11.18
#